data_AF-A0A5N8VN78-F1
#
_entry.id   AF-A0A5N8VN78-F1
#
_cell.length_a   1.000
_cell.length_b   1.000
_cell.length_c   1.000
_cell.angle_alpha   90.00
_cell.angle_beta   90.00
_cell.angle_gamma   90.00
#
_symmetry.space_group_name_H-M   'P 1'
#
loop_
_entity.id
_entity.type
_entity.pdbx_description
1 polymer ?
#
loop_
_entity_poly.entity_id
_entity_poly.type
_entity_poly.pdbx_seq_one_letter_code
_entity_poly.pdbx_strand_id
1 'polypeptide(L)' 'MPSPEVRARLRKADGLTQEEVAEVFGVTRVAFHRWETGTAKPRRRHLEAYARLLRGWADKHPQVMPGEESTHREAG' A
#
# COMPACT_ATOMS: atom_id res chain seq x y z
N MET A 1 0.89 7.33 -6.23
CA MET A 1 0.57 6.17 -5.36
C MET A 1 1.78 5.26 -5.33
N PRO A 2 2.08 4.59 -4.20
CA PRO A 2 3.17 3.61 -4.12
C PRO A 2 3.07 2.52 -5.21
N SER A 3 4.19 1.87 -5.53
CA SER A 3 4.21 0.74 -6.47
C SER A 3 3.36 -0.43 -5.92
N PRO A 4 2.86 -1.33 -6.79
CA PRO A 4 2.08 -2.48 -6.35
C PRO A 4 2.72 -3.32 -5.25
N GLU A 5 4.03 -3.55 -5.36
CA GLU A 5 4.81 -4.30 -4.37
C GLU A 5 4.80 -3.61 -3.00
N VAL A 6 4.96 -2.30 -2.99
CA VAL A 6 4.99 -1.50 -1.74
C VAL A 6 3.63 -1.49 -1.07
N ARG A 7 2.52 -1.45 -1.82
CA ARG A 7 1.16 -1.48 -1.25
C ARG A 7 0.93 -2.70 -0.36
N ALA A 8 1.29 -3.88 -0.87
CA ALA A 8 1.12 -5.14 -0.13
C ALA A 8 2.04 -5.22 1.08
N ARG A 9 3.28 -4.70 0.99
CA ARG A 9 4.21 -4.65 2.12
C ARG A 9 3.72 -3.71 3.22
N LEU A 10 3.21 -2.52 2.85
CA LEU A 10 2.63 -1.55 3.78
C LEU A 10 1.47 -2.14 4.56
N ARG A 11 0.53 -2.81 3.86
CA ARG A 11 -0.59 -3.50 4.53
C ARG A 11 -0.12 -4.55 5.52
N LYS A 12 0.83 -5.39 5.11
CA LYS A 12 1.38 -6.46 5.97
C LYS A 12 2.11 -5.89 7.18
N ALA A 13 2.81 -4.77 7.04
CA ALA A 13 3.50 -4.10 8.14
C ALA A 13 2.52 -3.56 9.19
N ASP A 14 1.32 -3.13 8.77
CA ASP A 14 0.22 -2.72 9.65
C ASP A 14 -0.55 -3.94 10.22
N GLY A 15 -0.13 -5.17 9.92
CA GLY A 15 -0.70 -6.42 10.45
C GLY A 15 -2.01 -6.86 9.79
N LEU A 16 -2.43 -6.22 8.70
CA LEU A 16 -3.75 -6.43 8.09
C LEU A 16 -3.73 -7.45 6.96
N THR A 17 -4.81 -8.21 6.83
CA THR A 17 -5.11 -9.08 5.70
C THR A 17 -5.81 -8.31 4.57
N GLN A 18 -5.86 -8.90 3.38
CA GLN A 18 -6.62 -8.30 2.27
C GLN A 18 -8.13 -8.30 2.52
N GLU A 19 -8.64 -9.28 3.28
CA GLU A 19 -10.08 -9.40 3.57
C GLU A 19 -10.53 -8.27 4.50
N GLU A 20 -9.81 -8.05 5.60
CA GLU A 20 -10.14 -6.98 6.56
C GLU A 20 -10.19 -5.60 5.90
N VAL A 21 -9.24 -5.31 5.01
CA VAL A 21 -9.25 -4.03 4.30
C VAL A 21 -10.36 -3.99 3.25
N ALA A 22 -10.60 -5.10 2.53
CA ALA A 22 -11.68 -5.19 1.55
C ALA A 22 -13.06 -4.95 2.18
N GLU A 23 -13.32 -5.50 3.37
CA GLU A 23 -14.54 -5.28 4.15
C GLU A 23 -14.76 -3.80 4.47
N VAL A 24 -13.72 -3.09 4.92
CA VAL A 24 -13.79 -1.63 5.19
C VAL A 24 -14.16 -0.83 3.94
N PHE A 25 -13.68 -1.25 2.77
CA PHE A 25 -14.04 -0.61 1.48
C PHE A 25 -15.36 -1.11 0.88
N GLY A 26 -16.01 -2.11 1.48
CA GLY A 26 -17.21 -2.74 0.93
C GLY A 26 -16.96 -3.37 -0.47
N VAL A 27 -15.79 -3.99 -0.65
CA VAL A 27 -15.41 -4.69 -1.88
C VAL A 27 -15.01 -6.12 -1.58
N THR A 28 -14.84 -6.94 -2.63
CA THR A 28 -14.32 -8.30 -2.44
C THR A 28 -12.81 -8.28 -2.24
N ARG A 29 -12.26 -9.26 -1.52
CA ARG A 29 -10.82 -9.50 -1.42
C ARG A 29 -10.12 -9.53 -2.78
N VAL A 30 -10.75 -10.14 -3.79
CA VAL A 30 -10.22 -10.20 -5.17
C VAL A 30 -10.13 -8.80 -5.79
N ALA A 31 -11.13 -7.95 -5.60
CA ALA A 31 -11.09 -6.57 -6.08
C ALA A 31 -9.97 -5.78 -5.40
N PHE A 32 -9.82 -5.92 -4.09
CA PHE A 32 -8.73 -5.28 -3.34
C PHE A 32 -7.35 -5.78 -3.78
N HIS A 33 -7.17 -7.10 -3.97
CA HIS A 33 -5.95 -7.67 -4.54
C HIS A 33 -5.60 -7.08 -5.91
N ARG A 34 -6.59 -6.84 -6.78
CA ARG A 34 -6.37 -6.18 -8.07
C ARG A 34 -5.91 -4.73 -7.92
N TRP A 35 -6.39 -4.03 -6.89
CA TRP A 35 -5.90 -2.69 -6.55
C TRP A 35 -4.46 -2.73 -6.04
N GLU A 36 -4.13 -3.66 -5.14
CA GLU A 36 -2.77 -3.84 -4.64
C GLU A 36 -1.79 -4.16 -5.76
N THR A 37 -2.13 -5.13 -6.63
CA THR A 37 -1.27 -5.54 -7.76
C THR A 37 -1.24 -4.54 -8.91
N GLY A 38 -2.08 -3.50 -8.89
CA GLY A 38 -2.18 -2.52 -9.96
C GLY A 38 -2.87 -3.02 -11.25
N THR A 39 -3.39 -4.25 -11.25
CA THR A 39 -4.14 -4.83 -12.37
C THR A 39 -5.52 -4.20 -12.56
N ALA A 40 -6.06 -3.54 -11.51
CA ALA A 40 -7.20 -2.65 -11.62
C ALA A 40 -7.01 -1.41 -10.73
N LYS A 41 -7.69 -0.32 -11.06
CA LYS A 41 -7.75 0.89 -10.23
C LYS A 41 -9.03 0.93 -9.40
N PRO A 42 -9.01 1.47 -8.18
CA PRO A 42 -10.23 1.79 -7.44
C PRO A 42 -11.12 2.75 -8.24
N ARG A 43 -12.44 2.59 -8.11
CA ARG A 43 -13.40 3.55 -8.69
C ARG A 43 -13.29 4.89 -7.95
N ARG A 44 -13.77 5.97 -8.59
CA ARG A 44 -13.70 7.35 -8.07
C ARG A 44 -14.10 7.47 -6.59
N ARG A 45 -15.20 6.82 -6.17
CA ARG A 45 -15.68 6.84 -4.78
C ARG A 45 -14.70 6.25 -3.73
N HIS A 46 -13.78 5.37 -4.14
CA HIS A 46 -12.81 4.72 -3.24
C HIS A 46 -11.39 5.26 -3.42
N LEU A 47 -11.10 5.96 -4.52
CA LEU A 47 -9.75 6.34 -4.90
C LEU A 47 -9.05 7.20 -3.84
N GLU A 48 -9.75 8.21 -3.33
CA GLU A 48 -9.19 9.11 -2.32
C GLU A 48 -8.96 8.40 -0.98
N ALA A 49 -9.92 7.59 -0.54
CA ALA A 49 -9.82 6.82 0.69
C ALA A 49 -8.67 5.80 0.62
N TYR A 50 -8.52 5.11 -0.52
CA TYR A 50 -7.42 4.20 -0.77
C TYR A 50 -6.07 4.92 -0.76
N ALA A 51 -5.98 6.10 -1.41
CA ALA A 51 -4.75 6.89 -1.41
C ALA A 51 -4.40 7.41 -0.01
N ARG A 52 -5.38 7.79 0.82
CA ARG A 52 -5.17 8.19 2.22
C ARG A 52 -4.68 7.04 3.08
N LEU A 53 -5.28 5.85 2.94
CA LEU A 53 -4.85 4.65 3.65
C LEU A 53 -3.39 4.32 3.36
N LEU A 54 -3.00 4.29 2.08
CA LEU A 54 -1.63 4.01 1.67
C LEU A 54 -0.62 5.04 2.19
N ARG A 55 -1.00 6.33 2.24
CA ARG A 55 -0.16 7.36 2.86
C ARG A 55 0.00 7.13 4.36
N GLY A 56 -1.09 6.90 5.07
CA GLY A 56 -1.03 6.63 6.51
C GLY A 56 -0.17 5.41 6.86
N TRP A 57 -0.23 4.34 6.07
CA TRP A 57 0.68 3.20 6.26
C TRP A 57 2.13 3.55 5.93
N ALA A 58 2.39 4.34 4.88
CA ALA A 58 3.75 4.77 4.54
C ALA A 58 4.37 5.63 5.64
N ASP A 59 3.59 6.54 6.24
CA ASP A 59 4.03 7.39 7.34
C ASP A 59 4.36 6.56 8.61
N LYS A 60 3.61 5.48 8.87
CA LYS A 60 3.89 4.54 9.98
C LYS A 60 5.08 3.61 9.70
N HIS A 61 5.31 3.27 8.44
CA HIS A 61 6.30 2.27 8.02
C HIS A 61 7.25 2.84 6.95
N PRO A 62 8.03 3.89 7.26
CA PRO A 62 8.93 4.53 6.30
C PRO A 62 9.96 3.55 5.71
N GLN A 63 10.41 2.55 6.48
CA GLN A 63 11.35 1.52 6.05
C GLN A 63 10.80 0.55 4.98
N VAL A 64 9.48 0.52 4.80
CA VAL A 64 8.82 -0.36 3.81
C VAL A 64 8.71 0.33 2.45
N MET A 65 8.69 1.65 2.45
CA MET A 65 8.88 2.41 1.23
C MET A 65 10.28 2.07 0.69
N PRO A 66 10.44 1.87 -0.61
CA PRO A 66 11.75 1.69 -1.18
C PRO A 66 12.49 3.02 -1.01
N GLY A 67 13.34 3.13 0.01
CA GLY A 67 14.47 4.05 -0.01
C GLY A 67 15.36 3.62 -1.18
N GLU A 68 15.99 4.51 -1.95
CA GLU A 68 17.17 5.26 -1.51
C GLU A 68 18.21 4.43 -0.72
N GLU A 69 18.16 3.09 -0.81
CA GLU A 69 19.24 2.20 -0.43
C GLU A 69 20.34 2.23 -1.52
N SER A 70 20.87 3.42 -1.82
CA SER A 70 22.08 3.67 -2.62
C SER A 70 22.62 5.10 -2.47
N THR A 71 22.47 5.79 -1.32
CA THR A 71 23.26 7.00 -1.03
C THR A 71 23.56 7.15 0.47
N HIS A 72 23.98 6.08 1.12
CA HIS A 72 24.88 6.18 2.27
C HIS A 72 25.90 5.05 2.24
N ARG A 73 26.77 5.06 1.22
CA ARG A 73 28.14 4.60 1.45
C ARG A 73 28.85 5.76 2.12
N GLU A 74 29.08 5.61 3.41
CA GLU A 74 30.08 6.37 4.13
C GLU A 74 31.38 6.40 3.33
N ALA A 75 31.94 7.60 3.18
CA ALA A 75 33.31 7.77 2.76
C ALA A 75 34.21 7.13 3.81
N GLY A 76 34.97 6.11 3.39
CA GLY A 76 36.09 5.52 4.11
C GLY A 76 37.25 5.37 3.15
#